data_AF-A0A919PNV3-F1
#
_entry.id   AF-A0A919PNV3-F1
#
_cell.length_a   1.000
_cell.length_b   1.000
_cell.length_c   1.000
_cell.angle_alpha   90.00
_cell.angle_beta   90.00
_cell.angle_gamma   90.00
#
_symmetry.space_group_name_H-M   'P 1'
#
loop_
_entity.id
_entity.type
_entity.pdbx_description
1 polymer ?
#
loop_
_entity_poly.entity_id
_entity_poly.type
_entity_poly.pdbx_seq_one_letter_code
_entity_poly.pdbx_strand_id
1 'polypeptide(L)'
;MPAPPGTVAAMGETAPCGCGGTRQVSVSEFAAGDRHEWGVFVHCAGCGHTTQECGDGELHPRLRAAIIAEFGLARLRADPEVNRPLRVRLLAVLRRDGLTLAAAAGAYALLTGDGLTGTPVEMELLGKRLTAAGGTVTVEAV
;
A
#
# COMPACT_ATOMS: atom_id res chain seq x y z
N MET A 1 16.61 -15.72 1.57
CA MET A 1 15.33 -15.86 2.29
C MET A 1 14.23 -15.64 1.28
N PRO A 2 13.30 -16.60 1.07
CA PRO A 2 12.16 -16.37 0.19
C PRO A 2 11.29 -15.24 0.77
N ALA A 3 10.77 -14.36 -0.10
CA ALA A 3 9.82 -13.33 0.31
C ALA A 3 8.58 -13.99 0.94
N PRO A 4 8.04 -13.47 2.06
CA PRO A 4 6.82 -13.99 2.64
C PRO A 4 5.65 -13.87 1.64
N PRO A 5 4.68 -14.80 1.64
CA PRO A 5 3.51 -14.71 0.78
C PRO A 5 2.64 -13.52 1.18
N GLY A 6 2.53 -12.57 0.27
CA GLY A 6 1.79 -11.31 0.36
C GLY A 6 2.26 -10.47 -0.82
N THR A 7 1.36 -9.80 -1.53
CA THR A 7 1.67 -9.06 -2.77
C THR A 7 2.95 -8.24 -2.62
N VAL A 8 3.95 -8.49 -3.48
CA VAL A 8 5.22 -7.75 -3.52
C VAL A 8 5.24 -6.89 -4.76
N ALA A 9 5.25 -5.57 -4.60
CA ALA A 9 5.52 -4.62 -5.68
C ALA A 9 6.96 -4.12 -5.53
N ALA A 10 7.88 -4.54 -6.40
CA ALA A 10 9.30 -4.17 -6.36
C ALA A 10 9.76 -3.37 -7.58
N MET A 11 10.39 -2.21 -7.41
CA MET A 11 10.96 -1.43 -8.54
C MET A 11 12.47 -1.20 -8.41
N GLY A 12 13.13 -0.63 -9.43
CA GLY A 12 14.57 -0.30 -9.42
C GLY A 12 14.90 1.14 -9.84
N GLU A 13 15.46 1.98 -8.96
CA GLU A 13 16.09 3.27 -9.29
C GLU A 13 17.63 3.11 -9.31
N THR A 14 18.34 3.98 -10.04
CA THR A 14 19.81 4.00 -10.02
C THR A 14 20.38 5.30 -9.45
N ALA A 15 21.47 5.19 -8.69
CA ALA A 15 22.17 6.34 -8.09
C ALA A 15 23.69 6.13 -8.11
N PRO A 16 24.53 7.20 -8.13
CA PRO A 16 25.98 7.03 -8.08
C PRO A 16 26.45 6.47 -6.74
N CYS A 17 27.49 5.65 -6.76
CA CYS A 17 28.19 5.15 -5.59
C CYS A 17 29.53 5.87 -5.42
N GLY A 18 29.97 6.06 -4.17
CA GLY A 18 31.28 6.65 -3.87
C GLY A 18 32.48 5.84 -4.40
N CYS A 19 32.28 4.59 -4.82
CA CYS A 19 33.30 3.77 -5.48
C CYS A 19 33.41 3.99 -7.00
N GLY A 20 32.58 4.85 -7.58
CA GLY A 20 32.49 5.06 -9.04
C GLY A 20 31.53 4.10 -9.77
N GLY A 21 30.95 3.12 -9.08
CA GLY A 21 29.89 2.26 -9.62
C GLY A 21 28.48 2.86 -9.48
N THR A 22 27.49 2.14 -9.99
CA THR A 22 26.06 2.48 -9.87
C THR A 22 25.41 1.67 -8.74
N ARG A 23 24.65 2.33 -7.89
CA ARG A 23 23.75 1.73 -6.91
C ARG A 23 22.42 1.43 -7.59
N GLN A 24 21.92 0.22 -7.42
CA GLN A 24 20.54 -0.17 -7.68
C GLN A 24 19.77 -0.02 -6.38
N VAL A 25 18.68 0.73 -6.42
CA VAL A 25 17.77 0.95 -5.29
C VAL A 25 16.49 0.23 -5.62
N SER A 26 16.10 -0.77 -4.84
CA SER A 26 14.82 -1.42 -4.97
C SER A 26 13.89 -1.14 -3.82
N VAL A 27 12.67 -0.72 -4.15
CA VAL A 27 11.60 -0.44 -3.18
C VAL A 27 10.60 -1.56 -3.27
N SER A 28 10.23 -2.16 -2.15
CA SER A 28 9.18 -3.18 -2.05
C SER A 28 8.12 -2.77 -1.05
N GLU A 29 6.84 -2.99 -1.38
CA GLU A 29 5.74 -3.00 -0.40
C GLU A 29 5.12 -4.40 -0.32
N PHE A 30 4.61 -4.77 0.86
CA PHE A 30 3.87 -6.01 1.05
C PHE A 30 2.92 -5.98 2.24
N ALA A 31 1.90 -6.84 2.16
CA ALA A 31 0.94 -7.08 3.23
C ALA A 31 1.46 -8.17 4.18
N ALA A 32 1.83 -7.80 5.41
CA ALA A 32 2.22 -8.73 6.48
C ALA A 32 1.07 -8.88 7.49
N GLY A 33 0.17 -9.83 7.23
CA GLY A 33 -1.07 -9.95 8.01
C GLY A 33 -1.99 -8.76 7.74
N ASP A 34 -2.25 -7.96 8.77
CA ASP A 34 -3.03 -6.72 8.67
C ASP A 34 -2.16 -5.46 8.57
N ARG A 35 -0.83 -5.59 8.49
CA ARG A 35 0.11 -4.47 8.40
C ARG A 35 0.60 -4.24 6.97
N HIS A 36 0.80 -2.97 6.66
CA HIS A 36 1.56 -2.55 5.49
C HIS A 36 3.03 -2.49 5.90
N GLU A 37 3.87 -3.31 5.29
CA GLU A 37 5.31 -3.31 5.50
C GLU A 37 6.00 -2.93 4.18
N TRP A 38 7.14 -2.28 4.31
CA TRP A 38 7.92 -1.83 3.17
C TRP A 38 9.41 -1.99 3.41
N GLY A 39 10.15 -2.04 2.31
CA GLY A 39 11.59 -2.17 2.31
C GLY A 39 12.22 -1.37 1.18
N VAL A 40 13.35 -0.71 1.48
CA VAL A 40 14.24 -0.11 0.50
C VAL A 40 15.58 -0.81 0.59
N PHE A 41 15.97 -1.48 -0.48
CA PHE A 41 17.24 -2.17 -0.59
C PHE A 41 18.13 -1.44 -1.58
N VAL A 42 19.39 -1.19 -1.21
CA VAL A 42 20.38 -0.56 -2.08
C VAL A 42 21.52 -1.54 -2.27
N HIS A 43 21.97 -1.73 -3.51
CA HIS A 43 23.11 -2.58 -3.83
C HIS A 43 24.01 -1.92 -4.88
N CYS A 44 25.33 -1.95 -4.67
CA CYS A 44 26.31 -1.57 -5.68
C CYS A 44 27.17 -2.77 -6.07
N ALA A 45 27.06 -3.21 -7.33
CA ALA A 45 27.88 -4.30 -7.84
C ALA A 45 29.39 -3.97 -7.89
N GLY A 46 29.75 -2.68 -7.98
CA GLY A 46 31.15 -2.24 -8.10
C GLY A 46 31.97 -2.41 -6.82
N CYS A 47 31.39 -2.18 -5.64
CA CYS A 47 32.09 -2.35 -4.35
C CYS A 47 31.42 -3.33 -3.39
N GLY A 48 30.31 -3.95 -3.79
CA GLY A 48 29.53 -4.85 -2.95
C GLY A 48 28.72 -4.17 -1.84
N HIS A 49 28.72 -2.83 -1.77
CA HIS A 49 27.97 -2.11 -0.75
C HIS A 49 26.47 -2.43 -0.81
N THR A 50 25.90 -2.75 0.34
CA THR A 50 24.47 -2.98 0.51
C THR A 50 23.91 -2.23 1.70
N THR A 51 22.70 -1.69 1.57
CA THR A 51 21.91 -1.19 2.69
C THR A 51 20.49 -1.70 2.57
N GLN A 52 19.83 -1.88 3.71
CA GLN A 52 18.41 -2.20 3.77
C GLN A 52 17.76 -1.32 4.83
N GLU A 53 16.70 -0.66 4.44
CA GLU A 53 15.78 0.03 5.33
C GLU A 53 14.44 -0.67 5.24
N CYS A 54 13.82 -0.95 6.38
CA CYS A 54 12.49 -1.51 6.45
C CYS A 54 11.64 -0.69 7.40
N GLY A 55 10.34 -0.64 7.15
CA GLY A 55 9.39 0.00 8.04
C GLY A 55 7.98 -0.55 7.85
N ASP A 56 7.08 -0.05 8.68
CA ASP A 56 5.66 -0.33 8.59
C ASP A 56 4.85 0.97 8.47
N GLY A 57 3.61 0.85 8.00
CA GLY A 57 2.68 1.97 7.91
C GLY A 57 2.84 2.82 6.65
N GLU A 58 2.91 4.13 6.82
CA GLU A 58 2.91 5.08 5.70
C GLU A 58 4.24 5.06 4.96
N LEU A 59 4.15 4.86 3.65
CA LEU A 59 5.31 4.87 2.77
C LEU A 59 5.71 6.31 2.44
N HIS A 60 7.02 6.60 2.46
CA HIS A 60 7.50 7.95 2.11
C HIS A 60 6.97 8.36 0.71
N PRO A 61 6.45 9.59 0.51
CA PRO A 61 5.72 9.96 -0.70
C PRO A 61 6.47 9.70 -2.02
N ARG A 62 7.80 9.90 -2.02
CA ARG A 62 8.66 9.58 -3.18
C ARG A 62 8.62 8.09 -3.53
N LEU A 63 8.71 7.21 -2.54
CA LEU A 63 8.70 5.76 -2.75
C LEU A 63 7.31 5.31 -3.22
N ARG A 64 6.26 5.86 -2.64
CA ARG A 64 4.87 5.61 -3.06
C ARG A 64 4.63 6.03 -4.51
N ALA A 65 5.06 7.22 -4.90
CA ALA A 65 4.94 7.69 -6.28
C ALA A 65 5.67 6.77 -7.27
N ALA A 66 6.82 6.24 -6.85
CA ALA A 66 7.62 5.35 -7.67
C ALA A 66 6.93 3.97 -7.82
N ILE A 67 6.38 3.40 -6.75
CA ILE A 67 5.55 2.18 -6.83
C ILE A 67 4.36 2.38 -7.77
N ILE A 68 3.66 3.52 -7.66
CA ILE A 68 2.53 3.83 -8.55
C ILE A 68 2.98 3.93 -10.01
N ALA A 69 4.15 4.48 -10.27
CA ALA A 69 4.67 4.59 -11.65
C ALA A 69 4.94 3.23 -12.29
N GLU A 70 5.37 2.24 -11.50
CA GLU A 70 5.69 0.89 -11.97
C GLU A 70 4.45 -0.01 -12.06
N PHE A 71 3.63 -0.01 -11.00
CA PHE A 71 2.52 -0.96 -10.84
C PHE A 71 1.15 -0.37 -11.13
N GLY A 72 1.08 0.94 -11.39
CA GLY A 72 -0.17 1.67 -11.53
C GLY A 72 -0.90 1.87 -10.21
N LEU A 73 -2.10 2.44 -10.32
CA LEU A 73 -3.03 2.55 -9.20
C LEU A 73 -3.95 1.34 -9.17
N ALA A 74 -4.37 0.95 -7.98
CA ALA A 74 -5.53 0.10 -7.76
C ALA A 74 -6.69 0.92 -7.23
N ARG A 75 -7.91 0.45 -7.49
CA ARG A 75 -9.16 1.01 -7.01
C ARG A 75 -9.91 0.00 -6.17
N LEU A 76 -10.38 0.43 -5.01
CA LEU A 76 -11.20 -0.32 -4.08
C LEU A 76 -12.62 0.25 -4.04
N ARG A 77 -13.61 -0.62 -4.21
CA ARG A 77 -15.04 -0.29 -4.09
C ARG A 77 -15.73 -1.20 -3.09
N ALA A 78 -16.75 -0.69 -2.42
CA ALA A 78 -17.66 -1.48 -1.61
C ALA A 78 -19.08 -1.43 -2.17
N ASP A 79 -19.84 -2.50 -1.96
CA ASP A 79 -21.28 -2.52 -2.26
C ASP A 79 -21.99 -1.35 -1.55
N PRO A 80 -22.79 -0.53 -2.26
CA PRO A 80 -23.54 0.57 -1.66
C PRO A 80 -24.69 0.12 -0.74
N GLU A 81 -25.17 -1.12 -0.84
CA GLU A 81 -26.33 -1.65 -0.07
C GLU A 81 -25.93 -2.08 1.37
N VAL A 82 -25.35 -1.15 2.09
CA VAL A 82 -24.90 -1.29 3.48
C VAL A 82 -25.96 -0.85 4.48
N ASN A 83 -26.39 -1.78 5.34
CA ASN A 83 -27.22 -1.41 6.48
C ASN A 83 -26.47 -0.51 7.48
N ARG A 84 -27.22 0.23 8.31
CA ARG A 84 -26.65 1.19 9.28
C ARG A 84 -25.60 0.56 10.22
N PRO A 85 -25.79 -0.65 10.80
CA PRO A 85 -24.75 -1.31 11.58
C PRO A 85 -23.46 -1.59 10.80
N LEU A 86 -23.56 -2.08 9.57
CA LEU A 86 -22.39 -2.36 8.72
C LEU A 86 -21.65 -1.07 8.38
N ARG A 87 -22.36 0.00 8.03
CA ARG A 87 -21.75 1.32 7.80
C ARG A 87 -20.89 1.80 8.97
N VAL A 88 -21.36 1.63 10.21
CA VAL A 88 -20.59 2.00 11.41
C VAL A 88 -19.29 1.17 11.52
N ARG A 89 -19.35 -0.13 11.24
CA ARG A 89 -18.15 -0.99 11.25
C ARG A 89 -17.15 -0.59 10.17
N LEU A 90 -17.61 -0.28 8.95
CA LEU A 90 -16.72 0.15 7.87
C LEU A 90 -16.08 1.52 8.16
N LEU A 91 -16.84 2.47 8.73
CA LEU A 91 -16.26 3.73 9.21
C LEU A 91 -15.23 3.52 10.33
N ALA A 92 -15.44 2.54 11.22
CA ALA A 92 -14.46 2.22 12.26
C ALA A 92 -13.15 1.66 11.67
N VAL A 93 -13.22 0.87 10.58
CA VAL A 93 -12.03 0.43 9.84
C VAL A 93 -11.28 1.63 9.27
N LEU A 94 -11.95 2.52 8.54
CA LEU A 94 -11.34 3.71 7.93
C LEU A 94 -10.69 4.64 8.97
N ARG A 95 -11.25 4.70 10.19
CA ARG A 95 -10.70 5.53 11.28
C ARG A 95 -9.50 4.92 11.99
N ARG A 96 -9.28 3.61 11.89
CA ARG A 96 -8.16 2.95 12.56
C ARG A 96 -6.81 3.47 12.05
N ASP A 97 -6.78 3.94 10.81
CA ASP A 97 -5.59 4.52 10.17
C ASP A 97 -5.43 6.03 10.45
N GLY A 98 -5.97 6.52 11.58
CA GLY A 98 -5.77 7.90 12.03
C GLY A 98 -6.69 8.94 11.37
N LEU A 99 -7.59 8.55 10.46
CA LEU A 99 -8.54 9.48 9.86
C LEU A 99 -9.48 10.10 10.90
N THR A 100 -9.70 11.40 10.77
CA THR A 100 -10.78 12.09 11.48
C THR A 100 -12.13 11.51 11.06
N LEU A 101 -13.18 11.73 11.86
CA LEU A 101 -14.52 11.27 11.49
C LEU A 101 -14.99 11.84 10.15
N ALA A 102 -14.69 13.12 9.88
CA ALA A 102 -15.03 13.77 8.62
C ALA A 102 -14.28 13.16 7.44
N ALA A 103 -12.97 12.92 7.59
CA ALA A 103 -12.16 12.27 6.56
C ALA A 103 -12.63 10.83 6.30
N ALA A 104 -12.95 10.07 7.35
CA ALA A 104 -13.49 8.73 7.21
C ALA A 104 -14.87 8.72 6.53
N ALA A 105 -15.74 9.69 6.80
CA ALA A 105 -17.02 9.84 6.11
C ALA A 105 -16.85 10.16 4.62
N GLY A 106 -15.88 11.03 4.27
CA GLY A 106 -15.53 11.31 2.87
C GLY A 106 -14.95 10.09 2.16
N ALA A 107 -14.00 9.39 2.80
CA ALA A 107 -13.43 8.16 2.27
C ALA A 107 -14.49 7.07 2.07
N TYR A 108 -15.46 6.98 2.99
CA TYR A 108 -16.58 6.07 2.87
C TYR A 108 -17.49 6.42 1.67
N ALA A 109 -17.78 7.70 1.46
CA ALA A 109 -18.58 8.14 0.31
C ALA A 109 -17.88 7.81 -1.02
N LEU A 110 -16.56 7.98 -1.09
CA LEU A 110 -15.76 7.53 -2.25
C LEU A 110 -15.82 6.01 -2.41
N LEU A 111 -15.59 5.26 -1.33
CA LEU A 111 -15.58 3.80 -1.33
C LEU A 111 -16.88 3.19 -1.89
N THR A 112 -18.04 3.75 -1.55
CA THR A 112 -19.36 3.31 -2.04
C THR A 112 -19.79 3.98 -3.35
N GLY A 113 -18.98 4.89 -3.89
CA GLY A 113 -19.22 5.62 -5.13
C GLY A 113 -18.13 5.32 -6.16
N ASP A 114 -17.32 6.32 -6.48
CA ASP A 114 -16.29 6.22 -7.52
C ASP A 114 -15.18 5.19 -7.20
N GLY A 115 -14.96 4.89 -5.92
CA GLY A 115 -13.92 4.03 -5.38
C GLY A 115 -12.77 4.82 -4.76
N LEU A 116 -12.10 4.21 -3.78
CA LEU A 116 -10.83 4.70 -3.23
C LEU A 116 -9.67 4.22 -4.11
N THR A 117 -8.63 5.04 -4.28
CA THR A 117 -7.45 4.67 -5.07
C THR A 117 -6.17 4.75 -4.25
N GLY A 118 -5.27 3.81 -4.47
CA GLY A 118 -3.94 3.79 -3.87
C GLY A 118 -3.03 2.78 -4.56
N THR A 119 -1.92 2.42 -3.91
CA THR A 119 -1.08 1.32 -4.40
C THR A 119 -1.87 0.00 -4.35
N PRO A 120 -1.49 -1.01 -5.16
CA PRO A 120 -2.12 -2.32 -5.09
C PRO A 120 -2.13 -2.91 -3.68
N VAL A 121 -1.03 -2.81 -2.93
CA VAL A 121 -0.94 -3.35 -1.56
C VAL A 121 -1.81 -2.55 -0.59
N GLU A 122 -1.84 -1.21 -0.68
CA GLU A 122 -2.73 -0.36 0.12
C GLU A 122 -4.20 -0.79 -0.04
N MET A 123 -4.65 -0.95 -1.29
CA MET A 123 -6.04 -1.30 -1.60
C MET A 123 -6.39 -2.73 -1.21
N GLU A 124 -5.46 -3.68 -1.37
CA GLU A 124 -5.66 -5.06 -0.93
C GLU A 124 -5.78 -5.17 0.60
N LEU A 125 -4.89 -4.49 1.35
CA LEU A 125 -4.94 -4.47 2.81
C LEU A 125 -6.24 -3.86 3.32
N LEU A 126 -6.63 -2.70 2.77
CA LEU A 126 -7.88 -2.07 3.13
C LEU A 126 -9.08 -2.96 2.76
N GLY A 127 -9.05 -3.59 1.59
CA GLY A 127 -10.07 -4.54 1.15
C GLY A 127 -10.23 -5.71 2.14
N LYS A 128 -9.13 -6.35 2.55
CA LYS A 128 -9.14 -7.43 3.56
C LYS A 128 -9.75 -6.97 4.89
N ARG A 129 -9.39 -5.78 5.35
CA ARG A 129 -9.91 -5.20 6.61
C ARG A 129 -11.41 -4.91 6.52
N LEU A 130 -11.89 -4.38 5.40
CA LEU A 130 -13.31 -4.12 5.16
C LEU A 130 -14.11 -5.43 5.04
N THR A 131 -13.57 -6.44 4.35
CA THR A 131 -14.18 -7.77 4.28
C THR A 131 -14.29 -8.43 5.65
N ALA A 132 -13.24 -8.34 6.47
CA ALA A 132 -13.27 -8.84 7.85
C ALA A 132 -14.32 -8.11 8.73
N ALA A 133 -14.66 -6.86 8.40
CA ALA A 133 -15.74 -6.11 9.05
C ALA A 133 -17.15 -6.42 8.49
N GLY A 134 -17.23 -7.34 7.51
CA GLY A 134 -18.45 -7.81 6.86
C GLY A 134 -18.86 -7.03 5.62
N GLY A 135 -17.96 -6.22 5.03
CA GLY A 135 -18.21 -5.55 3.75
C GLY A 135 -17.96 -6.48 2.56
N THR A 136 -18.73 -6.29 1.49
CA THR A 136 -18.42 -6.86 0.18
C THR A 136 -17.65 -5.81 -0.61
N VAL A 137 -16.41 -6.12 -0.97
CA VAL A 137 -15.52 -5.17 -1.67
C VAL A 137 -14.86 -5.81 -2.88
N THR A 138 -14.50 -4.97 -3.84
CA THR A 138 -13.74 -5.35 -5.04
C THR A 138 -12.51 -4.47 -5.18
N VAL A 139 -11.40 -5.07 -5.59
CA VAL A 139 -10.15 -4.38 -5.94
C VAL A 139 -9.88 -4.62 -7.41
N GLU A 140 -9.63 -3.54 -8.16
CA GLU A 140 -9.34 -3.57 -9.59
C GLU A 140 -8.15 -2.66 -9.94
N ALA A 141 -7.41 -2.99 -11.00
CA ALA A 141 -6.42 -2.07 -11.54
C ALA A 141 -7.11 -0.86 -12.21
N VAL A 142 -6.48 0.31 -12.15
CA VAL A 142 -6.98 1.56 -12.77
C VAL A 142 -6.41 1.77 -14.16
#